data_AF-A0A0F9BVY8-F1
#
_entry.id   AF-A0A0F9BVY8-F1
#
_cell.length_a   1.000
_cell.length_b   1.000
_cell.length_c   1.000
_cell.angle_alpha   90.00
_cell.angle_beta   90.00
_cell.angle_gamma   90.00
#
_symmetry.space_group_name_H-M   'P 1'
#
loop_
_entity.id
_entity.type
_entity.pdbx_description
1 polymer ?
#
loop_
_entity_poly.entity_id
_entity_poly.type
_entity_poly.pdbx_seq_one_letter_code
_entity_poly.pdbx_strand_id
1 'polypeptide(L)'
;MTRGATIDLPRYCAYIKEHGEHLLPYAALDVIGDWKGSAKNLEFMQAEGLVPLPTFHFGGPEKELRRLLTVYDYIALGGVVGATRKTMQPFLDSCWRIIQDFWPIKIHIFGVMA
;
A
#
# COMPACT_ATOMS: atom_id res chain seq x y z
N MET A 1 -17.23 7.75 -0.79
CA MET A 1 -17.53 8.36 -2.11
C MET A 1 -16.24 8.94 -2.66
N THR A 2 -15.92 8.69 -3.94
CA THR A 2 -14.81 9.37 -4.62
C THR A 2 -15.21 10.80 -4.96
N ARG A 3 -14.25 11.72 -5.11
CA ARG A 3 -14.52 13.12 -5.50
C ARG A 3 -14.69 13.32 -7.02
N GLY A 4 -14.66 12.24 -7.82
CA GLY A 4 -14.71 12.31 -9.28
C GLY A 4 -13.51 13.02 -9.93
N ALA A 5 -12.45 13.30 -9.16
CA ALA A 5 -11.25 13.94 -9.68
C ALA A 5 -10.44 12.98 -10.54
N THR A 6 -9.87 13.48 -11.64
CA THR A 6 -8.88 12.75 -12.42
C THR A 6 -7.59 12.62 -11.61
N ILE A 7 -7.15 11.38 -11.41
CA ILE A 7 -5.90 11.06 -10.75
C ILE A 7 -4.82 10.94 -11.83
N ASP A 8 -3.73 11.69 -11.68
CA ASP A 8 -2.60 11.74 -12.60
C ASP A 8 -1.34 11.31 -11.85
N LEU A 9 -0.82 10.13 -12.20
CA LEU A 9 0.34 9.53 -11.54
C LEU A 9 1.63 10.34 -11.76
N PRO A 10 2.01 10.75 -12.98
CA PRO A 10 3.12 11.68 -13.19
C PRO A 10 3.03 12.95 -12.35
N ARG A 11 1.84 13.57 -12.27
CA ARG A 11 1.63 14.76 -11.44
C ARG A 11 1.82 14.46 -9.95
N TYR A 12 1.35 13.31 -9.48
CA TYR A 12 1.58 12.86 -8.10
C TYR A 12 3.07 12.65 -7.81
N CYS A 13 3.81 12.03 -8.73
CA CYS A 13 5.26 11.88 -8.61
C CYS A 13 5.97 13.24 -8.55
N ALA A 14 5.61 14.19 -9.42
CA ALA A 14 6.19 15.53 -9.42
C ALA A 14 5.97 16.24 -8.07
N TYR A 15 4.76 16.15 -7.52
CA TYR A 15 4.45 16.72 -6.21
C TYR A 15 5.31 16.12 -5.08
N ILE A 16 5.52 14.80 -5.08
CA ILE A 16 6.40 14.15 -4.11
C ILE A 16 7.85 14.62 -4.29
N LYS A 17 8.34 14.75 -5.54
CA LYS A 17 9.71 15.24 -5.79
C LYS A 17 9.90 16.68 -5.28
N GLU A 18 8.89 17.52 -5.41
CA GLU A 18 8.92 18.92 -4.96
C GLU A 18 8.90 19.07 -3.42
N HIS A 19 8.23 18.15 -2.70
CA HIS A 19 7.95 18.31 -1.27
C HIS A 19 8.44 17.14 -0.39
N GLY A 20 9.16 16.18 -0.98
CA GLY A 20 9.37 14.84 -0.42
C GLY A 20 10.04 14.80 0.96
N GLU A 21 10.88 15.79 1.29
CA GLU A 21 11.55 15.88 2.59
C GLU A 21 10.58 15.93 3.78
N HIS A 22 9.36 16.41 3.56
CA HIS A 22 8.32 16.52 4.58
C HIS A 22 7.25 15.43 4.51
N LEU A 23 7.33 14.52 3.54
CA LEU A 23 6.28 13.55 3.22
C LEU A 23 6.69 12.10 3.51
N LEU A 24 7.81 11.86 4.20
CA LEU A 24 8.28 10.50 4.47
C LEU A 24 7.62 9.89 5.73
N PRO A 25 7.10 8.64 5.66
CA PRO A 25 6.87 7.85 4.45
C PRO A 25 5.63 8.34 3.68
N TYR A 26 5.67 8.28 2.34
CA TYR A 26 4.51 8.53 1.48
C TYR A 26 4.02 7.23 0.85
N ALA A 27 2.71 7.10 0.64
CA ALA A 27 2.12 5.91 0.06
C ALA A 27 2.40 5.80 -1.45
N ALA A 28 2.45 4.57 -1.96
CA ALA A 28 2.31 4.34 -3.40
C ALA A 28 0.88 4.67 -3.85
N LEU A 29 0.71 5.23 -5.05
CA LEU A 29 -0.59 5.60 -5.56
C LEU A 29 -1.40 4.36 -5.95
N ASP A 30 -2.55 4.15 -5.31
CA ASP A 30 -3.38 2.98 -5.49
C ASP A 30 -4.37 3.12 -6.66
N VAL A 31 -4.78 1.97 -7.19
CA VAL A 31 -5.96 1.83 -8.06
C VAL A 31 -6.99 1.02 -7.28
N ILE A 32 -8.05 1.68 -6.81
CA ILE A 32 -9.08 1.06 -5.96
C ILE A 32 -9.70 -0.14 -6.68
N GLY A 33 -9.59 -1.32 -6.07
CA GLY A 33 -10.12 -2.57 -6.62
C GLY A 33 -9.24 -3.25 -7.67
N ASP A 34 -8.08 -2.68 -8.03
CA ASP A 34 -7.13 -3.26 -8.98
C ASP A 34 -5.71 -3.30 -8.40
N TRP A 35 -5.39 -4.41 -7.74
CA TRP A 35 -4.04 -4.61 -7.17
C TRP A 35 -2.93 -4.65 -8.24
N LYS A 36 -3.24 -5.06 -9.48
CA LYS A 36 -2.24 -5.07 -10.56
C LYS A 36 -1.96 -3.65 -11.04
N GLY A 37 -3.00 -2.81 -11.12
CA GLY A 37 -2.89 -1.38 -11.35
C GLY A 37 -2.02 -0.71 -10.27
N SER A 38 -2.30 -0.98 -9.00
CA SER A 38 -1.49 -0.48 -7.88
C SER A 38 -0.03 -0.94 -7.95
N ALA A 39 0.23 -2.20 -8.33
CA ALA A 39 1.59 -2.72 -8.50
C ALA A 39 2.34 -2.01 -9.65
N LYS A 40 1.68 -1.77 -10.78
CA LYS A 40 2.26 -1.00 -11.89
C LYS A 40 2.55 0.45 -11.52
N ASN A 41 1.67 1.07 -10.72
CA ASN A 41 1.91 2.43 -10.22
C ASN A 41 3.13 2.47 -9.31
N LEU A 42 3.28 1.49 -8.41
CA LEU A 42 4.47 1.35 -7.56
C LEU A 42 5.75 1.26 -8.39
N GLU A 43 5.78 0.37 -9.40
CA GLU A 43 6.92 0.20 -10.29
C GLU A 43 7.24 1.49 -11.06
N PHE A 44 6.22 2.20 -11.55
CA PHE A 44 6.38 3.49 -12.22
C PHE A 44 6.98 4.56 -11.29
N MET A 45 6.46 4.68 -10.06
CA MET A 45 6.99 5.62 -9.07
C MET A 45 8.46 5.33 -8.75
N GLN A 46 8.82 4.05 -8.66
CA GLN A 46 10.20 3.63 -8.43
C GLN A 46 11.12 3.93 -9.62
N ALA A 47 10.64 3.70 -10.84
CA ALA A 47 11.36 4.07 -12.06
C ALA A 47 11.61 5.60 -12.15
N GLU A 48 10.71 6.40 -11.57
CA GLU A 48 10.85 7.84 -11.42
C GLU A 48 11.83 8.28 -10.30
N GLY A 49 12.46 7.34 -9.60
CA GLY A 49 13.43 7.60 -8.53
C GLY A 49 12.80 7.83 -7.16
N LEU A 50 11.50 7.54 -6.98
CA LEU A 50 10.82 7.64 -5.69
C LEU A 50 10.91 6.33 -4.90
N VAL A 51 10.73 6.43 -3.59
CA VAL A 51 10.73 5.30 -2.64
C VAL A 51 9.42 5.28 -1.85
N PRO A 52 8.26 5.07 -2.52
CA PRO A 52 6.98 5.04 -1.84
C PRO A 52 6.85 3.79 -0.95
N LEU A 53 6.04 3.90 0.10
CA LEU A 53 5.64 2.80 0.96
C LEU A 53 4.74 1.84 0.17
N PRO A 54 5.22 0.62 -0.18
CA PRO A 54 4.41 -0.36 -0.90
C PRO A 54 3.23 -0.80 -0.04
N THR A 55 2.07 -0.98 -0.67
CA THR A 55 0.81 -1.27 0.05
C THR A 55 0.15 -2.52 -0.49
N PHE A 56 -0.07 -3.50 0.38
CA PHE A 56 -0.93 -4.65 0.11
C PHE A 56 -2.38 -4.30 0.43
N HIS A 57 -3.28 -4.51 -0.52
CA HIS A 57 -4.68 -4.08 -0.42
C HIS A 57 -5.61 -5.25 -0.09
N PHE A 58 -6.69 -4.96 0.63
CA PHE A 58 -7.80 -5.88 0.84
C PHE A 58 -8.26 -6.53 -0.47
N GLY A 59 -8.40 -7.86 -0.48
CA GLY A 59 -8.76 -8.65 -1.67
C GLY A 59 -7.58 -8.99 -2.59
N GLY A 60 -6.37 -8.52 -2.32
CA GLY A 60 -5.16 -8.95 -3.02
C GLY A 60 -4.84 -10.43 -2.78
N PRO A 61 -4.21 -11.13 -3.75
CA PRO A 61 -3.84 -12.53 -3.57
C PRO A 61 -2.62 -12.66 -2.65
N GLU A 62 -2.54 -13.74 -1.86
CA GLU A 62 -1.43 -14.01 -0.93
C GLU A 62 -0.04 -13.91 -1.60
N LYS A 63 0.10 -14.36 -2.86
CA LYS A 63 1.37 -14.27 -3.59
C LYS A 63 1.89 -12.84 -3.72
N GLU A 64 1.00 -11.85 -3.75
CA GLU A 64 1.40 -10.44 -3.82
C GLU A 64 1.92 -9.94 -2.48
N LEU A 65 1.27 -10.32 -1.38
CA LEU A 65 1.78 -10.01 -0.03
C LEU A 65 3.18 -10.61 0.15
N ARG A 66 3.38 -11.89 -0.19
CA ARG A 66 4.70 -12.53 -0.12
C ARG A 66 5.74 -11.84 -1.01
N ARG A 67 5.36 -11.44 -2.23
CA ARG A 67 6.25 -10.69 -3.13
C ARG A 67 6.73 -9.39 -2.48
N LEU A 68 5.82 -8.63 -1.87
CA LEU A 68 6.18 -7.38 -1.18
C LEU A 68 7.08 -7.65 0.03
N LEU A 69 6.74 -8.64 0.86
CA LEU A 69 7.52 -8.99 2.05
C LEU A 69 8.94 -9.49 1.72
N THR A 70 9.16 -10.10 0.56
CA THR A 70 10.50 -10.51 0.11
C THR A 70 11.37 -9.34 -0.34
N VAL A 71 10.77 -8.23 -0.77
CA VAL A 71 11.47 -7.11 -1.44
C VAL A 71 11.66 -5.91 -0.52
N TYR A 72 10.77 -5.72 0.47
CA TYR A 72 10.72 -4.50 1.28
C TYR A 72 10.69 -4.81 2.77
N ASP A 73 11.46 -4.03 3.55
CA ASP A 73 11.51 -4.15 5.02
C ASP A 73 10.41 -3.33 5.73
N TYR A 74 9.68 -2.51 4.97
CA TYR A 74 8.55 -1.71 5.44
C TYR A 74 7.44 -1.71 4.40
N ILE A 75 6.27 -2.25 4.76
CA ILE A 75 5.08 -2.25 3.91
C ILE A 75 3.85 -1.71 4.66
N ALA A 76 2.81 -1.36 3.91
CA ALA A 76 1.51 -1.03 4.44
C ALA A 76 0.44 -2.07 4.09
N LEU A 77 -0.57 -2.17 4.95
CA LEU A 77 -1.83 -2.87 4.71
C LEU A 77 -2.93 -1.82 4.52
N GLY A 78 -3.64 -1.90 3.38
CA GLY A 78 -4.64 -0.93 2.97
C GLY A 78 -5.97 -1.58 2.54
N GLY A 79 -6.95 -0.74 2.21
CA GLY A 79 -8.28 -1.20 1.74
C GLY A 79 -9.24 -1.65 2.85
N VAL A 80 -8.97 -1.28 4.11
CA VAL A 80 -9.82 -1.64 5.27
C VAL A 80 -10.64 -0.47 5.82
N VAL A 81 -10.50 0.73 5.27
CA VAL A 81 -11.25 1.91 5.71
C VAL A 81 -12.75 1.71 5.46
N GLY A 82 -13.56 1.88 6.51
CA GLY A 82 -15.00 1.65 6.46
C GLY A 82 -15.42 0.18 6.53
N ALA A 83 -14.48 -0.76 6.56
CA ALA A 83 -14.79 -2.17 6.79
C ALA A 83 -15.24 -2.39 8.25
N THR A 84 -16.24 -3.24 8.45
CA THR A 84 -16.62 -3.65 9.81
C THR A 84 -15.51 -4.50 10.43
N ARG A 85 -15.46 -4.58 11.77
CA ARG A 85 -14.53 -5.48 12.46
C ARG A 85 -14.64 -6.94 11.97
N LYS A 86 -15.86 -7.40 11.67
CA LYS A 86 -16.11 -8.76 11.16
C LYS A 86 -15.47 -9.02 9.79
N THR A 87 -15.23 -7.98 9.00
CA THR A 87 -14.57 -8.07 7.68
C THR A 87 -13.07 -7.81 7.79
N MET A 88 -12.69 -6.81 8.58
CA MET A 88 -11.29 -6.40 8.73
C MET A 88 -10.46 -7.44 9.48
N GLN A 89 -10.99 -8.02 10.56
CA GLN A 89 -10.22 -8.94 11.40
C GLN A 89 -9.77 -10.20 10.66
N PRO A 90 -10.63 -10.93 9.92
CA PRO A 90 -10.18 -12.08 9.13
C PRO A 90 -9.12 -11.73 8.08
N PHE A 91 -9.22 -10.54 7.46
CA PHE A 91 -8.21 -10.08 6.51
C PHE A 91 -6.87 -9.86 7.20
N LEU A 92 -6.85 -9.12 8.31
CA LEU A 92 -5.62 -8.89 9.07
C LEU A 92 -5.03 -10.19 9.64
N ASP A 93 -5.86 -11.11 10.13
CA ASP A 93 -5.42 -12.42 10.61
C ASP A 93 -4.76 -13.23 9.48
N SER A 94 -5.34 -13.22 8.28
CA SER A 94 -4.75 -13.88 7.10
C SER A 94 -3.43 -13.26 6.67
N CYS A 95 -3.30 -11.92 6.75
CA CYS A 95 -2.05 -11.22 6.48
C CYS A 95 -1.00 -11.59 7.54
N TRP A 96 -1.35 -11.54 8.83
CA TRP A 96 -0.42 -11.83 9.92
C TRP A 96 0.10 -13.26 9.90
N ARG A 97 -0.73 -14.22 9.49
CA ARG A 97 -0.30 -15.61 9.29
C ARG A 97 0.83 -15.74 8.27
N ILE A 98 0.93 -14.84 7.30
CA ILE A 98 2.01 -14.81 6.30
C ILE A 98 3.17 -13.96 6.83
N ILE A 99 2.88 -12.79 7.40
CA ILE A 99 3.91 -11.83 7.84
C ILE A 99 4.82 -12.43 8.93
N GLN A 100 4.30 -13.34 9.79
CA GLN A 100 5.14 -14.02 10.79
C GLN A 100 6.32 -14.79 10.18
N ASP A 101 6.21 -15.26 8.93
CA ASP A 101 7.29 -15.97 8.22
C ASP A 101 8.46 -15.03 7.86
N PHE A 102 8.23 -13.71 7.88
CA PHE A 102 9.17 -12.66 7.47
C PHE A 102 9.58 -11.76 8.64
N TRP A 103 9.31 -12.19 9.87
CA TRP A 103 9.63 -11.40 11.06
C TRP A 103 11.16 -11.30 11.29
N PRO A 104 11.69 -10.15 11.72
CA PRO A 104 11.01 -8.87 11.98
C PRO A 104 10.83 -8.02 10.71
N ILE A 105 9.65 -7.41 10.57
CA ILE A 105 9.35 -6.47 9.49
C ILE A 105 8.44 -5.34 9.98
N LYS A 106 8.61 -4.12 9.46
CA LYS A 106 7.77 -2.98 9.80
C LYS A 106 6.47 -3.01 9.00
N ILE A 107 5.34 -2.85 9.67
CA ILE A 107 4.00 -2.82 9.06
C ILE A 107 3.26 -1.56 9.47
N HIS A 108 2.64 -0.87 8.50
CA HIS A 108 1.70 0.22 8.73
C HIS A 108 0.29 -0.21 8.31
N ILE A 109 -0.74 0.06 9.11
CA ILE A 109 -2.12 -0.26 8.73
C ILE A 109 -2.88 1.05 8.51
N PHE A 110 -3.29 1.32 7.28
CA PHE A 110 -3.93 2.59 6.95
C PHE A 110 -5.36 2.67 7.49
N GLY A 111 -5.67 3.79 8.14
CA GLY A 111 -7.04 4.18 8.51
C GLY A 111 -7.70 3.24 9.53
N VAL A 112 -6.90 2.54 10.32
CA VAL A 112 -7.36 1.76 11.48
C VAL A 112 -6.95 2.52 12.73
N MET A 113 -7.91 2.78 13.60
CA MET A 113 -7.67 3.30 14.95
C MET A 113 -7.74 2.12 15.92
N ALA A 114 -6.72 1.99 16.77
CA ALA A 114 -6.66 0.99 17.83
C ALA A 114 -7.41 1.46 19.08
#